data_AF-A0A7G2K0G8-F1
#
_entry.id   AF-A0A7G2K0G8-F1
#
_cell.length_a   1.000
_cell.length_b   1.000
_cell.length_c   1.000
_cell.angle_alpha   90.00
_cell.angle_beta   90.00
_cell.angle_gamma   90.00
#
_symmetry.space_group_name_H-M   'P 1'
#
loop_
_entity.id
_entity.type
_entity.pdbx_description
1 polymer ?
#
loop_
_entity_poly.entity_id
_entity_poly.type
_entity_poly.pdbx_seq_one_letter_code
_entity_poly.pdbx_strand_id
1 'polypeptide(L)'
;RPNVLSFNSDNPANSFISGEVEVGQLWNGSVRIAKKEKAPLNMVFPKEGPVLWVDTLAIPATAKNSEGAHKLINYMLGKKTAEKLTLAIGYPTSNIEAKKALPKEITEDPAIYPSADILKNSHWQDDVGDAIQFYEQYYQELKAAK
;
A
#
# COMPACT_ATOMS: atom_id res chain seq x y z
N ARG A 1 -20.22 16.16 8.92
CA ARG A 1 -19.45 14.92 9.16
C ARG A 1 -18.75 15.01 10.51
N PRO A 2 -19.44 14.71 11.61
CA PRO A 2 -18.86 14.87 12.94
C PRO A 2 -17.71 13.89 13.24
N ASN A 3 -17.63 12.74 12.53
CA ASN A 3 -16.74 11.63 12.90
C ASN A 3 -15.62 11.34 11.89
N VAL A 4 -15.39 12.21 10.89
CA VAL A 4 -14.30 12.05 9.92
C VAL A 4 -13.36 13.23 10.07
N LEU A 5 -12.16 12.97 10.62
CA LEU A 5 -11.17 14.02 10.83
C LEU A 5 -10.45 14.42 9.52
N SER A 6 -10.03 13.43 8.72
CA SER A 6 -9.24 13.66 7.52
C SER A 6 -9.36 12.54 6.49
N PHE A 7 -8.99 12.85 5.25
CA PHE A 7 -8.69 11.88 4.19
C PHE A 7 -7.22 12.09 3.80
N ASN A 8 -6.39 11.05 3.91
CA ASN A 8 -4.96 11.15 3.67
C ASN A 8 -4.46 9.95 2.85
N SER A 9 -3.87 10.22 1.69
CA SER A 9 -3.22 9.22 0.84
C SER A 9 -1.76 9.57 0.53
N ASP A 10 -1.14 10.47 1.29
CA ASP A 10 0.28 10.79 1.14
C ASP A 10 1.09 9.93 2.12
N ASN A 11 0.87 10.17 3.42
CA ASN A 11 1.39 9.32 4.47
C ASN A 11 0.35 9.16 5.59
N PRO A 12 -0.59 8.21 5.45
CA PRO A 12 -1.66 8.00 6.43
C PRO A 12 -1.16 7.58 7.81
N ALA A 13 0.08 7.08 7.96
CA ALA A 13 0.63 6.73 9.27
C ALA A 13 0.87 7.94 10.18
N ASN A 14 1.13 9.12 9.61
CA ASN A 14 1.48 10.31 10.40
C ASN A 14 0.38 10.71 11.38
N SER A 15 -0.89 10.61 11.00
CA SER A 15 -2.01 10.94 11.89
C SER A 15 -2.12 9.99 13.09
N PHE A 16 -1.69 8.72 12.93
CA PHE A 16 -1.61 7.77 14.04
C PHE A 16 -0.37 8.00 14.90
N ILE A 17 0.76 8.36 14.29
CA ILE A 17 2.01 8.67 15.00
C ILE A 17 1.83 9.93 15.87
N SER A 18 1.14 10.95 15.37
CA SER A 18 0.85 12.19 16.11
C SER A 18 -0.21 12.02 17.20
N GLY A 19 -1.01 10.95 17.15
CA GLY A 19 -2.15 10.74 18.03
C GLY A 19 -3.40 11.56 17.67
N GLU A 20 -3.45 12.13 16.47
CA GLU A 20 -4.62 12.88 15.97
C GLU A 20 -5.82 11.96 15.67
N VAL A 21 -5.57 10.71 15.29
CA VAL A 21 -6.60 9.70 15.03
C VAL A 21 -6.41 8.45 15.86
N GLU A 22 -7.52 7.86 16.30
CA GLU A 22 -7.54 6.60 17.05
C GLU A 22 -7.87 5.39 16.18
N VAL A 23 -8.60 5.62 15.08
CA VAL A 23 -9.08 4.57 14.16
C VAL A 23 -9.13 5.12 12.74
N GLY A 24 -8.84 4.26 11.76
CA GLY A 24 -8.90 4.63 10.35
C GLY A 24 -8.40 3.52 9.44
N GLN A 25 -8.43 3.80 8.15
CA GLN A 25 -7.81 2.95 7.14
C GLN A 25 -6.33 3.34 7.00
N LEU A 26 -5.48 2.34 6.85
CA LEU A 26 -4.04 2.53 6.74
C LEU A 26 -3.46 1.51 5.75
N TRP A 27 -2.55 1.95 4.89
CA TRP A 27 -1.82 1.03 4.03
C TRP A 27 -0.87 0.17 4.87
N ASN A 28 -0.73 -1.09 4.49
CA ASN A 28 0.02 -2.06 5.29
C ASN A 28 1.52 -1.74 5.40
N GLY A 29 2.16 -1.19 4.37
CA GLY A 29 3.53 -0.68 4.48
C GLY A 29 3.65 0.46 5.50
N SER A 30 2.66 1.36 5.55
CA SER A 30 2.60 2.46 6.52
C SER A 30 2.44 1.97 7.97
N VAL A 31 1.81 0.82 8.21
CA VAL A 31 1.77 0.17 9.54
C VAL A 31 3.18 -0.13 10.04
N ARG A 32 4.08 -0.60 9.17
CA ARG A 32 5.48 -0.86 9.56
C ARG A 32 6.21 0.43 9.93
N ILE A 33 6.01 1.51 9.16
CA ILE A 33 6.61 2.82 9.44
C ILE A 33 6.12 3.32 10.81
N ALA A 34 4.82 3.28 11.06
CA ALA A 34 4.25 3.70 12.34
C ALA A 34 4.78 2.86 13.52
N LYS A 35 4.91 1.54 13.36
CA LYS A 35 5.51 0.66 14.37
C LYS A 35 6.98 0.99 14.65
N LYS A 36 7.78 1.32 13.61
CA LYS A 36 9.17 1.78 13.78
C LYS A 36 9.25 3.06 14.61
N GLU A 37 8.31 3.98 14.39
CA GLU A 37 8.14 5.22 15.16
C GLU A 37 7.45 5.01 16.53
N LYS A 38 7.18 3.76 16.92
CA LYS A 38 6.54 3.37 18.19
C LYS A 38 5.13 3.97 18.38
N ALA A 39 4.42 4.24 17.29
CA ALA A 39 3.01 4.60 17.37
C ALA A 39 2.20 3.46 18.02
N PRO A 40 1.30 3.76 18.97
CA PRO A 40 0.52 2.76 19.69
C PRO A 40 -0.66 2.26 18.84
N LEU A 41 -0.38 1.67 17.67
CA LEU A 41 -1.41 1.18 16.75
C LEU A 41 -1.37 -0.34 16.58
N ASN A 42 -2.56 -0.90 16.39
CA ASN A 42 -2.75 -2.30 16.02
C ASN A 42 -3.45 -2.36 14.67
N MET A 43 -2.91 -3.16 13.76
CA MET A 43 -3.57 -3.48 12.50
C MET A 43 -4.53 -4.64 12.71
N VAL A 44 -5.73 -4.52 12.16
CA VAL A 44 -6.72 -5.60 12.10
C VAL A 44 -7.16 -5.78 10.66
N PHE A 45 -7.39 -7.03 10.26
CA PHE A 45 -8.03 -7.32 8.99
C PHE A 45 -9.56 -7.28 9.19
N PRO A 46 -10.32 -6.58 8.33
CA PRO A 46 -11.77 -6.56 8.40
C PRO A 46 -12.33 -7.96 8.10
N LYS A 47 -13.51 -8.28 8.65
CA LYS A 47 -14.13 -9.62 8.49
C LYS A 47 -14.54 -9.89 7.04
N GLU A 48 -14.89 -8.82 6.34
CA GLU A 48 -15.23 -8.75 4.93
C GLU A 48 -14.02 -9.04 4.04
N GLY A 49 -12.80 -8.93 4.59
CA GLY A 49 -11.54 -9.12 3.88
C GLY A 49 -10.88 -7.81 3.45
N PRO A 50 -9.54 -7.77 3.36
CA PRO A 50 -8.81 -6.57 2.96
C PRO A 50 -8.97 -6.28 1.47
N VAL A 51 -8.78 -5.00 1.11
CA VAL A 51 -8.60 -4.58 -0.27
C VAL A 51 -7.15 -4.82 -0.68
N LEU A 52 -6.94 -5.51 -1.80
CA LEU A 52 -5.65 -5.77 -2.41
C LEU A 52 -5.44 -4.89 -3.63
N TRP A 53 -4.20 -4.49 -3.86
CA TRP A 53 -3.78 -3.64 -4.97
C TRP A 53 -2.34 -3.96 -5.35
N VAL A 54 -1.94 -3.54 -6.54
CA VAL A 54 -0.58 -3.69 -7.04
C VAL A 54 -0.18 -2.49 -7.87
N ASP A 55 0.94 -1.87 -7.51
CA ASP A 55 1.58 -0.85 -8.33
C ASP A 55 2.54 -1.50 -9.33
N THR A 56 2.46 -1.09 -10.59
CA THR A 56 3.34 -1.56 -11.67
C THR A 56 4.02 -0.38 -12.35
N LEU A 57 5.30 -0.54 -12.70
CA LEU A 57 6.03 0.45 -13.49
C LEU A 57 5.57 0.39 -14.94
N ALA A 58 5.15 1.54 -15.48
CA ALA A 58 4.79 1.71 -16.89
C ALA A 58 5.63 2.81 -17.55
N ILE A 59 5.91 2.66 -18.85
CA ILE A 59 6.58 3.68 -19.66
C ILE A 59 5.52 4.40 -20.48
N PRO A 60 5.28 5.70 -20.27
CA PRO A 60 4.33 6.46 -21.07
C PRO A 60 4.69 6.45 -22.56
N ALA A 61 3.70 6.37 -23.45
CA ALA A 61 3.92 6.43 -24.89
C ALA A 61 4.64 7.72 -25.36
N THR A 62 4.55 8.78 -24.56
CA THR A 62 5.18 10.10 -24.82
C THR A 62 6.58 10.24 -24.21
N ALA A 63 7.12 9.19 -23.57
CA ALA A 63 8.40 9.24 -22.88
C ALA A 63 9.55 9.65 -23.81
N LYS A 64 10.32 10.67 -23.43
CA LYS A 64 11.46 11.16 -24.22
C LYS A 64 12.74 10.35 -24.01
N ASN A 65 12.80 9.54 -22.95
CA ASN A 65 13.94 8.69 -22.63
C ASN A 65 13.47 7.28 -22.24
N SER A 66 12.95 6.53 -23.22
CA SER A 66 12.47 5.17 -23.01
C SER A 66 13.61 4.20 -22.63
N GLU A 67 14.82 4.39 -23.17
CA GLU A 67 15.98 3.56 -22.83
C GLU A 67 16.36 3.69 -21.34
N GLY A 68 16.42 4.92 -20.83
CA GLY A 68 16.66 5.18 -19.41
C GLY A 68 15.57 4.58 -18.52
N ALA A 69 14.30 4.65 -18.95
CA ALA A 69 13.19 4.02 -18.23
C ALA A 69 13.35 2.49 -18.16
N HIS A 70 13.72 1.82 -19.26
CA HIS A 70 14.01 0.38 -19.23
C HIS A 70 15.16 0.03 -18.29
N LYS A 71 16.24 0.83 -18.27
CA LYS A 71 17.37 0.63 -17.34
C LYS A 71 16.92 0.77 -15.88
N LEU A 72 16.05 1.75 -15.59
CA LEU A 72 15.48 1.92 -14.25
C LEU A 72 14.60 0.74 -13.85
N ILE A 73 13.69 0.29 -14.72
CA ILE A 73 12.84 -0.87 -14.46
C ILE A 73 13.71 -2.11 -14.20
N ASN A 74 14.73 -2.35 -15.02
CA ASN A 74 15.67 -3.45 -14.82
C ASN A 74 16.42 -3.37 -13.48
N TYR A 75 16.84 -2.16 -13.07
CA TYR A 75 17.45 -1.94 -11.76
C TYR A 75 16.49 -2.24 -10.60
N MET A 76 15.23 -1.80 -10.70
CA MET A 76 14.19 -2.02 -9.70
C MET A 76 13.81 -3.50 -9.57
N LEU A 77 13.82 -4.25 -10.68
CA LEU A 77 13.61 -5.69 -10.70
C LEU A 77 14.77 -6.49 -10.08
N GLY A 78 15.94 -5.88 -9.89
CA GLY A 78 17.10 -6.55 -9.30
C GLY A 78 16.85 -6.97 -7.84
N LYS A 79 17.27 -8.21 -7.50
CA LYS A 79 17.08 -8.82 -6.16
C LYS A 79 17.47 -7.87 -5.01
N LYS A 80 18.69 -7.34 -5.04
CA LYS A 80 19.22 -6.45 -3.98
C LYS A 80 18.42 -5.15 -3.86
N THR A 81 17.96 -4.60 -4.97
CA THR A 81 17.15 -3.37 -5.00
C THR A 81 15.78 -3.63 -4.38
N ALA A 82 15.10 -4.69 -4.80
CA ALA A 82 13.80 -5.08 -4.28
C ALA A 82 13.84 -5.44 -2.77
N GLU A 83 14.88 -6.12 -2.32
CA GLU A 83 15.12 -6.42 -0.91
C GLU A 83 15.28 -5.13 -0.09
N LYS A 84 16.19 -4.24 -0.53
CA LYS A 84 16.42 -2.94 0.12
C LYS A 84 15.15 -2.11 0.20
N LEU A 85 14.37 -2.09 -0.89
CA LEU A 85 13.11 -1.35 -0.93
C LEU A 85 12.13 -1.89 0.10
N THR A 86 11.90 -3.21 0.12
CA THR A 86 10.99 -3.85 1.08
C THR A 86 11.36 -3.55 2.53
N LEU A 87 12.66 -3.63 2.87
CA LEU A 87 13.14 -3.33 4.24
C LEU A 87 12.94 -1.86 4.64
N ALA A 88 13.08 -0.96 3.66
CA ALA A 88 12.89 0.47 3.86
C ALA A 88 11.41 0.81 4.11
N ILE A 89 10.51 0.41 3.20
CA ILE A 89 9.14 0.92 3.14
C ILE A 89 8.06 -0.07 3.61
N GLY A 90 8.39 -1.34 3.79
CA GLY A 90 7.49 -2.34 4.40
C GLY A 90 6.43 -2.94 3.49
N TYR A 91 6.41 -2.62 2.19
CA TYR A 91 5.51 -3.25 1.23
C TYR A 91 6.07 -4.59 0.71
N PRO A 92 5.22 -5.61 0.49
CA PRO A 92 5.66 -6.90 -0.02
C PRO A 92 6.26 -6.77 -1.42
N THR A 93 7.33 -7.52 -1.69
CA THR A 93 7.93 -7.58 -3.03
C THR A 93 7.33 -8.70 -3.87
N SER A 94 7.12 -8.43 -5.16
CA SER A 94 6.80 -9.44 -6.17
C SER A 94 8.04 -10.23 -6.65
N ASN A 95 9.26 -9.80 -6.29
CA ASN A 95 10.48 -10.52 -6.62
C ASN A 95 10.69 -11.70 -5.66
N ILE A 96 10.44 -12.92 -6.16
CA ILE A 96 10.53 -14.17 -5.38
C ILE A 96 11.92 -14.38 -4.78
N GLU A 97 13.00 -14.05 -5.51
CA GLU A 97 14.37 -14.23 -5.03
C GLU A 97 14.77 -13.20 -3.98
N ALA A 98 14.22 -11.99 -4.05
CA ALA A 98 14.34 -10.99 -3.00
C ALA A 98 13.57 -11.43 -1.75
N LYS A 99 12.33 -11.93 -1.91
CA LYS A 99 11.52 -12.45 -0.79
C LYS A 99 12.25 -13.54 -0.01
N LYS A 100 12.91 -14.48 -0.69
CA LYS A 100 13.71 -15.55 -0.05
C LYS A 100 14.89 -15.03 0.77
N ALA A 101 15.42 -13.85 0.46
CA ALA A 101 16.54 -13.24 1.16
C ALA A 101 16.11 -12.33 2.32
N LEU A 102 14.82 -11.97 2.41
CA LEU A 102 14.32 -11.11 3.47
C LEU A 102 14.36 -11.82 4.84
N PRO A 103 14.59 -11.08 5.93
CA PRO A 103 14.49 -11.60 7.29
C PRO A 103 13.12 -12.22 7.60
N LYS A 104 13.09 -13.19 8.53
CA LYS A 104 11.84 -13.83 9.00
C LYS A 104 10.84 -12.83 9.57
N GLU A 105 11.33 -11.83 10.31
CA GLU A 105 10.50 -10.73 10.83
C GLU A 105 9.75 -9.93 9.75
N ILE A 106 10.17 -10.02 8.48
CA ILE A 106 9.46 -9.43 7.34
C ILE A 106 8.52 -10.46 6.71
N THR A 107 9.05 -11.67 6.46
CA THR A 107 8.34 -12.70 5.69
C THR A 107 7.23 -13.39 6.48
N GLU A 108 7.30 -13.32 7.81
CA GLU A 108 6.30 -13.85 8.76
C GLU A 108 5.40 -12.74 9.34
N ASP A 109 5.60 -11.46 8.98
CA ASP A 109 4.71 -10.37 9.41
C ASP A 109 3.40 -10.42 8.59
N PRO A 110 2.25 -10.72 9.22
CA PRO A 110 0.97 -10.84 8.53
C PRO A 110 0.49 -9.51 7.94
N ALA A 111 0.99 -8.36 8.41
CA ALA A 111 0.71 -7.08 7.77
C ALA A 111 1.37 -7.00 6.38
N ILE A 112 2.55 -7.61 6.19
CA ILE A 112 3.30 -7.55 4.93
C ILE A 112 2.90 -8.72 4.02
N TYR A 113 2.86 -9.94 4.57
CA TYR A 113 2.45 -11.15 3.88
C TYR A 113 1.27 -11.80 4.62
N PRO A 114 0.02 -11.41 4.30
CA PRO A 114 -1.15 -12.00 4.93
C PRO A 114 -1.24 -13.51 4.69
N SER A 115 -1.86 -14.23 5.64
CA SER A 115 -2.10 -15.66 5.50
C SER A 115 -3.12 -15.96 4.38
N ALA A 116 -3.11 -17.19 3.89
CA ALA A 116 -4.10 -17.63 2.90
C ALA A 116 -5.56 -17.46 3.39
N ASP A 117 -5.80 -17.64 4.69
CA ASP A 117 -7.14 -17.45 5.29
C ASP A 117 -7.60 -15.99 5.21
N ILE A 118 -6.70 -15.03 5.44
CA ILE A 118 -7.00 -13.60 5.28
C ILE A 118 -7.27 -13.28 3.80
N LEU A 119 -6.46 -13.84 2.91
CA LEU A 119 -6.57 -13.59 1.46
C LEU A 119 -7.83 -14.20 0.84
N LYS A 120 -8.40 -15.26 1.43
CA LYS A 120 -9.59 -15.94 0.89
C LYS A 120 -10.80 -15.00 0.72
N ASN A 121 -10.97 -14.04 1.62
CA ASN A 121 -12.06 -13.06 1.56
C ASN A 121 -11.62 -11.71 0.97
N SER A 122 -10.37 -11.59 0.54
CA SER A 122 -9.84 -10.33 0.03
C SER A 122 -10.39 -9.97 -1.36
N HIS A 123 -10.35 -8.69 -1.70
CA HIS A 123 -10.84 -8.17 -2.97
C HIS A 123 -9.74 -7.39 -3.67
N TRP A 124 -9.41 -7.76 -4.91
CA TRP A 124 -8.52 -6.97 -5.75
C TRP A 124 -9.23 -5.73 -6.28
N GLN A 125 -8.51 -4.61 -6.34
CA GLN A 125 -8.94 -3.44 -7.09
C GLN A 125 -8.71 -3.72 -8.57
N ASP A 126 -9.79 -4.05 -9.28
CA ASP A 126 -9.80 -4.29 -10.72
C ASP A 126 -10.25 -3.05 -11.50
N ASP A 127 -10.02 -3.08 -12.82
CA ASP A 127 -10.57 -2.07 -13.73
C ASP A 127 -12.10 -2.14 -13.76
N VAL A 128 -12.74 -1.00 -13.56
CA VAL A 128 -14.20 -0.84 -13.56
C VAL A 128 -14.72 -0.17 -14.84
N GLY A 129 -13.83 0.14 -15.80
CA GLY A 129 -14.17 0.83 -17.03
C GLY A 129 -14.83 2.19 -16.76
N ASP A 130 -15.87 2.51 -17.53
CA ASP A 130 -16.56 3.81 -17.46
C ASP A 130 -17.22 4.09 -16.10
N ALA A 131 -17.44 3.05 -15.27
CA ALA A 131 -18.00 3.23 -13.94
C ALA A 131 -17.07 4.04 -13.01
N ILE A 132 -15.77 4.17 -13.35
CA ILE A 132 -14.82 4.98 -12.59
C ILE A 132 -15.30 6.42 -12.39
N GLN A 133 -16.03 6.97 -13.37
CA GLN A 133 -16.57 8.33 -13.29
C GLN A 133 -17.55 8.48 -12.12
N PHE A 134 -18.38 7.46 -11.87
CA PHE A 134 -19.33 7.47 -10.74
C PHE A 134 -18.60 7.34 -9.40
N TYR A 135 -17.59 6.47 -9.31
CA TYR A 135 -16.78 6.34 -8.10
C TYR A 135 -16.07 7.65 -7.74
N GLU A 136 -15.44 8.29 -8.74
CA GLU A 136 -14.75 9.56 -8.55
C GLU A 136 -15.73 10.68 -8.16
N GLN A 137 -16.84 10.82 -8.88
CA GLN A 137 -17.84 11.85 -8.59
C GLN A 137 -18.35 11.73 -7.16
N TYR A 138 -18.84 10.56 -6.77
CA TYR A 138 -19.40 10.38 -5.43
C TYR A 138 -18.34 10.47 -4.34
N TYR A 139 -17.08 10.12 -4.62
CA TYR A 139 -16.00 10.36 -3.68
C TYR A 139 -15.73 11.85 -3.47
N GLN A 140 -15.78 12.68 -4.52
CA GLN A 140 -15.62 14.14 -4.37
C GLN A 140 -16.80 14.75 -3.59
N GLU A 141 -18.04 14.33 -3.85
CA GLU A 141 -19.20 14.74 -3.06
C GLU A 141 -19.04 14.30 -1.58
N LEU A 142 -18.55 13.07 -1.37
CA LEU A 142 -18.16 12.54 -0.06
C LEU A 142 -16.93 13.23 0.55
N LYS A 143 -16.23 14.11 -0.14
CA LYS A 143 -15.23 15.00 0.47
C LYS A 143 -15.80 16.39 0.73
N ALA A 144 -16.71 16.87 -0.10
CA ALA A 144 -17.28 18.21 -0.02
C ALA A 144 -18.41 18.37 1.03
N ALA A 145 -19.21 17.34 1.28
CA ALA A 145 -20.32 17.45 2.25
C ALA A 145 -19.84 17.79 3.68
N LYS A 146 -20.56 18.67 4.36
CA LYS A 146 -20.16 19.20 5.67
C LYS A 146 -20.49 18.29 6.83
#